data_AF-A0ABD5WJQ1-F1
#
_entry.id   AF-A0ABD5WJQ1-F1
#
_cell.length_a   1.000
_cell.length_b   1.000
_cell.length_c   1.000
_cell.angle_alpha   90.00
_cell.angle_beta   90.00
_cell.angle_gamma   90.00
#
_symmetry.space_group_name_H-M   'P 1'
#
loop_
_entity.id
_entity.type
_entity.pdbx_description
1 polymer ?
#
loop_
_entity_poly.entity_id
_entity_poly.type
_entity_poly.pdbx_seq_one_letter_code
_entity_poly.pdbx_strand_id
1 'polypeptide(L)'
;MTERAWQDLVVGDRMAVDKEFAQQVTDSQFSRQEWGLIMTAVEFEIENPSDDEQARIVADTSKVEQVMPELENIRNQMNSMAGAGGGGGEQGGGGGVFDSVKDALGLGGGGGGVDQDRVDAASRLAQEYASELQQRLESQGKWAKVREAAGN
;
A
#
# COMPACT_ATOMS: atom_id res chain seq x y z
N MET A 1 -5.38 18.84 -18.52
CA MET A 1 -6.24 17.90 -19.28
C MET A 1 -5.47 16.65 -19.71
N THR A 2 -4.14 16.70 -19.75
CA THR A 2 -3.21 15.71 -20.31
C THR A 2 -2.95 14.54 -19.35
N GLU A 3 -2.91 14.79 -18.05
CA GLU A 3 -2.82 13.77 -17.00
C GLU A 3 -3.91 12.70 -17.13
N ARG A 4 -5.16 13.11 -17.44
CA ARG A 4 -6.28 12.18 -17.64
C ARG A 4 -6.13 11.35 -18.91
N ALA A 5 -5.50 11.89 -19.95
CA ALA A 5 -5.41 11.22 -21.25
C ALA A 5 -4.54 9.96 -21.18
N TRP A 6 -3.39 10.02 -20.51
CA TRP A 6 -2.54 8.83 -20.36
C TRP A 6 -3.10 7.88 -19.29
N GLN A 7 -3.71 8.38 -18.22
CA GLN A 7 -4.38 7.56 -17.21
C GLN A 7 -5.47 6.67 -17.84
N ASP A 8 -6.27 7.22 -18.76
CA ASP A 8 -7.30 6.49 -19.51
C ASP A 8 -6.69 5.37 -20.38
N LEU A 9 -5.50 5.58 -20.95
CA LEU A 9 -4.81 4.59 -21.78
C LEU A 9 -4.30 3.39 -20.96
N VAL A 10 -4.00 3.59 -19.67
CA VAL A 10 -3.39 2.57 -18.82
C VAL A 10 -4.40 1.87 -17.90
N VAL A 11 -5.68 2.27 -17.86
CA VAL A 11 -6.69 1.66 -16.98
C VAL A 11 -6.73 0.13 -17.10
N GLY A 12 -6.72 -0.40 -18.33
CA GLY A 12 -6.76 -1.85 -18.56
C GLY A 12 -5.51 -2.58 -18.05
N ASP A 13 -4.34 -1.95 -18.19
CA ASP A 13 -3.07 -2.50 -17.72
C ASP A 13 -2.98 -2.41 -16.20
N ARG A 14 -3.42 -1.29 -15.60
CA ARG A 14 -3.54 -1.10 -14.15
C ARG A 14 -4.41 -2.20 -13.51
N MET A 15 -5.56 -2.51 -14.10
CA MET A 15 -6.42 -3.59 -13.60
C MET A 15 -5.77 -4.98 -13.65
N ALA A 16 -4.83 -5.20 -14.57
CA ALA A 16 -4.09 -6.46 -14.63
C ALA A 16 -2.99 -6.50 -13.56
N VAL A 17 -2.23 -5.40 -13.42
CA VAL A 17 -1.22 -5.24 -12.37
C VAL A 17 -1.88 -5.37 -10.99
N ASP A 18 -3.05 -4.76 -10.76
CA ASP A 18 -3.80 -4.90 -9.49
C ASP A 18 -4.05 -6.36 -9.09
N LYS A 19 -4.31 -7.24 -10.07
CA LYS A 19 -4.54 -8.67 -9.81
C LYS A 19 -3.26 -9.42 -9.54
N GLU A 20 -2.22 -9.14 -10.33
CA GLU A 20 -0.92 -9.80 -10.27
C GLU A 20 -0.16 -9.39 -8.99
N PHE A 21 -0.21 -8.10 -8.66
CA PHE A 21 0.44 -7.48 -7.50
C PHE A 21 -0.24 -7.82 -6.17
N ALA A 22 -1.47 -8.36 -6.21
CA ALA A 22 -2.20 -8.71 -5.00
C ALA A 22 -1.49 -9.76 -4.14
N GLN A 23 -0.66 -10.62 -4.77
CA GLN A 23 0.19 -11.56 -4.04
C GLN A 23 1.31 -10.81 -3.30
N GLN A 24 2.01 -9.90 -3.97
CA GLN A 24 3.08 -9.08 -3.37
C GLN A 24 2.56 -8.27 -2.18
N VAL A 25 1.34 -7.72 -2.29
CA VAL A 25 0.67 -7.06 -1.17
C VAL A 25 0.46 -8.02 -0.01
N THR A 26 0.02 -9.25 -0.27
CA THR A 26 -0.24 -10.25 0.78
C THR A 26 1.05 -10.68 1.49
N ASP A 27 2.17 -10.71 0.76
CA ASP A 27 3.50 -11.01 1.29
C ASP A 27 4.16 -9.79 1.97
N SER A 28 3.56 -8.60 1.82
CA SER A 28 3.96 -7.37 2.50
C SER A 28 3.38 -7.27 3.92
N GLN A 29 3.68 -6.18 4.61
CA GLN A 29 3.09 -5.86 5.91
C GLN A 29 1.65 -5.31 5.86
N PHE A 30 1.06 -5.18 4.67
CA PHE A 30 -0.28 -4.62 4.47
C PHE A 30 -1.26 -5.71 4.02
N SER A 31 -2.43 -5.72 4.63
CA SER A 31 -3.58 -6.46 4.10
C SER A 31 -4.10 -5.82 2.81
N ARG A 32 -4.88 -6.58 2.04
CA ARG A 32 -5.53 -6.08 0.81
C ARG A 32 -6.44 -4.87 1.04
N GLN A 33 -7.09 -4.80 2.22
CA GLN A 33 -7.96 -3.67 2.58
C GLN A 33 -7.12 -2.43 2.89
N GLU A 34 -6.04 -2.60 3.67
CA GLU A 34 -5.08 -1.53 3.95
C GLU A 34 -4.44 -1.00 2.66
N TRP A 35 -4.04 -1.91 1.76
CA TRP A 35 -3.51 -1.53 0.45
C TRP A 35 -4.51 -0.74 -0.41
N GLY A 36 -5.77 -1.17 -0.43
CA GLY A 36 -6.83 -0.44 -1.13
C GLY A 36 -6.96 1.01 -0.65
N LEU A 37 -6.85 1.24 0.66
CA LEU A 37 -6.87 2.59 1.24
C LEU A 37 -5.58 3.37 0.95
N ILE A 38 -4.41 2.74 0.97
CA ILE A 38 -3.15 3.39 0.55
C ILE A 38 -3.27 3.87 -0.90
N MET A 39 -3.80 3.02 -1.78
CA MET A 39 -3.94 3.31 -3.21
C MET A 39 -4.96 4.40 -3.55
N THR A 40 -5.80 4.85 -2.61
CA THR A 40 -6.63 6.05 -2.80
C THR A 40 -5.87 7.33 -2.53
N ALA A 41 -4.79 7.27 -1.76
CA ALA A 41 -3.91 8.38 -1.46
C ALA A 41 -2.69 8.46 -2.40
N VAL A 42 -2.42 7.40 -3.17
CA VAL A 42 -1.36 7.37 -4.17
C VAL A 42 -1.86 7.94 -5.49
N GLU A 43 -1.15 8.93 -6.00
CA GLU A 43 -1.32 9.45 -7.35
C GLU A 43 -0.16 8.96 -8.22
N PHE A 44 -0.43 8.67 -9.49
CA PHE A 44 0.62 8.25 -10.43
C PHE A 44 0.90 9.35 -11.41
N GLU A 45 2.18 9.59 -11.67
CA GLU A 45 2.67 10.58 -12.63
C GLU A 45 3.72 9.97 -13.54
N ILE A 46 3.99 10.61 -14.67
CA ILE A 46 5.11 10.28 -15.55
C ILE A 46 6.12 11.41 -15.45
N GLU A 47 7.27 11.11 -14.85
CA GLU A 47 8.41 12.03 -14.85
C GLU A 47 9.11 11.99 -16.20
N ASN A 48 9.63 13.14 -16.64
CA ASN A 48 10.40 13.32 -17.88
C ASN A 48 9.77 12.65 -19.12
N PRO A 49 8.48 12.85 -19.43
CA PRO A 49 7.79 12.10 -20.49
C PRO A 49 8.44 12.26 -21.88
N SER A 50 9.09 13.40 -22.14
CA SER A 50 9.77 13.70 -23.40
C SER A 50 11.15 13.04 -23.56
N ASP A 51 11.70 12.44 -22.50
CA ASP A 51 13.02 11.78 -22.49
C ASP A 51 12.81 10.26 -22.44
N ASP A 52 13.27 9.52 -23.44
CA ASP A 52 13.06 8.06 -23.44
C ASP A 52 13.90 7.28 -22.46
N GLU A 53 15.04 7.82 -22.06
CA GLU A 53 15.94 7.16 -21.11
C GLU A 53 15.54 7.48 -19.66
N GLN A 54 15.00 8.68 -19.42
CA GLN A 54 14.64 9.16 -18.08
C GLN A 54 13.15 9.05 -17.74
N ALA A 55 12.29 8.75 -18.72
CA ALA A 55 10.87 8.67 -18.46
C ALA A 55 10.54 7.49 -17.55
N ARG A 56 9.77 7.77 -16.50
CA ARG A 56 9.34 6.76 -15.55
C ARG A 56 7.98 7.05 -14.95
N ILE A 57 7.22 6.00 -14.66
CA ILE A 57 6.02 6.12 -13.83
C ILE A 57 6.49 6.21 -12.38
N VAL A 58 6.05 7.25 -11.67
CA VAL A 58 6.30 7.44 -10.24
C VAL A 58 4.99 7.47 -9.48
N ALA A 59 5.01 6.92 -8.26
CA ALA A 59 3.96 7.10 -7.28
C ALA A 59 4.24 8.34 -6.44
N ASP A 60 3.36 9.34 -6.49
CA ASP A 60 3.28 10.40 -5.48
C ASP A 60 2.58 9.83 -4.24
N THR A 61 3.34 9.74 -3.15
CA THR A 61 2.91 9.20 -1.86
C THR A 61 2.78 10.30 -0.80
N SER A 62 2.83 11.58 -1.19
CA SER A 62 2.75 12.73 -0.28
C SER A 62 1.48 12.76 0.59
N LYS A 63 0.41 12.09 0.15
CA LYS A 63 -0.88 11.99 0.87
C LYS A 63 -1.01 10.72 1.71
N VAL A 64 -0.06 9.78 1.62
CA VAL A 64 -0.14 8.48 2.32
C VAL A 64 -0.16 8.66 3.84
N GLU A 65 0.58 9.64 4.37
CA GLU A 65 0.56 9.97 5.81
C GLU A 65 -0.85 10.30 6.32
N GLN A 66 -1.69 10.92 5.48
CA GLN A 66 -3.04 11.35 5.84
C GLN A 66 -4.01 10.19 6.03
N VAL A 67 -3.75 9.03 5.41
CA VAL A 67 -4.60 7.83 5.54
C VAL A 67 -4.09 6.86 6.62
N MET A 68 -2.92 7.10 7.21
CA MET A 68 -2.36 6.22 8.24
C MET A 68 -3.24 6.04 9.48
N PRO A 69 -3.90 7.09 10.02
CA PRO A 69 -4.83 6.91 11.14
C PRO A 69 -5.97 5.93 10.81
N GLU A 70 -6.49 5.98 9.58
CA GLU A 70 -7.55 5.08 9.14
C GLU A 70 -7.05 3.64 8.91
N LEU A 71 -5.80 3.47 8.49
CA LEU A 71 -5.17 2.14 8.42
C LEU A 71 -5.03 1.50 9.80
N GLU A 72 -4.70 2.28 10.83
CA GLU A 72 -4.68 1.80 12.21
C GLU A 72 -6.08 1.40 12.71
N ASN A 73 -7.11 2.18 12.37
CA ASN A 73 -8.50 1.86 12.70
C ASN A 73 -8.93 0.50 12.13
N ILE A 74 -8.64 0.24 10.84
CA ILE A 74 -8.94 -1.03 10.17
C ILE A 74 -8.28 -2.21 10.91
N ARG A 75 -7.00 -2.06 11.24
CA ARG A 75 -6.24 -3.09 11.95
C ARG A 75 -6.77 -3.35 13.36
N ASN A 76 -7.08 -2.30 14.11
CA ASN A 76 -7.65 -2.40 15.45
C ASN A 76 -9.01 -3.11 15.44
N GLN A 77 -9.85 -2.82 14.43
CA GLN A 77 -11.13 -3.49 14.25
C GLN A 77 -10.95 -4.98 13.94
N MET A 78 -10.00 -5.33 13.06
CA MET A 78 -9.68 -6.71 12.72
C MET A 78 -9.19 -7.50 13.95
N ASN A 79 -8.30 -6.91 14.74
CA ASN A 79 -7.78 -7.53 15.96
C ASN A 79 -8.88 -7.73 17.02
N SER A 80 -9.79 -6.76 17.15
CA SER A 80 -10.93 -6.85 18.08
C SER A 80 -11.90 -7.97 17.69
N MET A 81 -12.13 -8.17 16.38
CA MET A 81 -12.97 -9.25 15.87
C MET A 81 -12.30 -10.62 15.98
N ALA A 82 -10.99 -10.71 15.72
CA ALA A 82 -10.22 -11.95 15.89
C ALA A 82 -10.15 -12.39 17.37
N GLY A 83 -10.11 -11.43 18.31
CA GLY A 83 -10.16 -11.71 19.75
C GLY A 83 -11.55 -12.12 20.27
N ALA A 84 -12.63 -11.71 19.60
CA ALA A 84 -14.01 -12.01 19.99
C ALA A 84 -14.50 -13.40 19.53
N GLY A 85 -13.81 -14.05 18.58
CA GLY A 85 -14.15 -15.38 18.06
C GLY A 85 -13.67 -16.58 18.90
N GLY A 86 -12.92 -16.35 19.98
CA GLY A 86 -12.40 -17.38 20.88
C GLY A 86 -13.25 -17.63 22.14
N GLY A 87 -14.52 -17.22 22.14
CA GLY A 87 -15.43 -17.30 23.29
C GLY A 87 -16.39 -18.49 23.20
N GLY A 88 -15.93 -19.68 23.61
CA GLY A 88 -16.79 -20.84 23.83
C GLY A 88 -16.17 -21.82 24.83
N GLY A 89 -16.61 -21.77 26.09
CA GLY A 89 -16.25 -22.77 27.10
C GLY A 89 -16.12 -22.22 28.52
N GLU A 90 -17.20 -22.33 29.28
CA GLU A 90 -17.32 -22.02 30.71
C GLU A 90 -16.37 -22.82 31.63
N GLN A 91 -15.89 -22.13 32.68
CA GLN A 91 -15.67 -22.59 34.05
C GLN A 91 -14.61 -23.69 34.32
N GLY A 92 -13.48 -23.28 34.91
CA GLY A 92 -12.58 -24.16 35.65
C GLY A 92 -11.28 -23.47 36.03
N GLY A 93 -11.08 -23.22 37.33
CA GLY A 93 -9.93 -22.46 37.84
C GLY A 93 -8.56 -23.05 37.51
N GLY A 94 -7.57 -22.17 37.49
CA GLY A 94 -6.16 -22.54 37.36
C GLY A 94 -5.34 -21.31 37.01
N GLY A 95 -4.63 -20.75 37.99
CA GLY A 95 -3.70 -19.66 37.78
C GLY A 95 -2.63 -20.02 36.76
N GLY A 96 -2.20 -19.05 35.95
CA GLY A 96 -1.18 -19.31 34.95
C GLY A 96 -0.78 -18.09 34.12
N VAL A 97 0.20 -17.33 34.62
CA VAL A 97 1.35 -16.77 33.87
C VAL A 97 1.06 -16.05 32.54
N PHE A 98 0.31 -14.95 32.55
CA PHE A 98 0.32 -13.98 31.43
C PHE A 98 0.71 -12.55 31.85
N ASP A 99 1.23 -12.37 33.06
CA ASP A 99 1.61 -11.05 33.58
C ASP A 99 3.11 -10.72 33.42
N SER A 100 3.92 -11.56 32.76
CA SER A 100 5.39 -11.44 32.83
C SER A 100 6.14 -11.44 31.49
N VAL A 101 5.42 -11.38 30.36
CA VAL A 101 6.03 -11.20 29.02
C VAL A 101 5.57 -9.89 28.38
N LYS A 102 5.21 -8.89 29.20
CA LYS A 102 5.03 -7.51 28.74
C LYS A 102 6.25 -6.61 29.02
N ASP A 103 7.22 -7.06 29.81
CA ASP A 103 8.37 -6.24 30.20
C ASP A 103 9.68 -6.53 29.44
N ALA A 104 9.72 -7.55 28.56
CA ALA A 104 10.96 -7.96 27.88
C ALA A 104 11.04 -7.60 26.39
N LEU A 105 9.96 -7.07 25.79
CA LEU A 105 9.99 -6.53 24.43
C LEU A 105 9.63 -5.06 24.53
N GLY A 106 10.66 -4.25 24.73
CA GLY A 106 10.58 -2.81 24.86
C GLY A 106 9.79 -2.19 23.72
N LEU A 107 8.60 -1.70 24.06
CA LEU A 107 7.87 -0.66 23.33
C LEU A 107 7.17 0.19 24.40
N GLY A 108 8.02 0.78 25.25
CA GLY A 108 7.64 1.87 26.13
C GLY A 108 7.27 3.08 25.28
N GLY A 109 6.03 3.55 25.47
CA GLY A 109 5.37 4.52 24.62
C GLY A 109 6.02 5.90 24.55
N GLY A 110 5.62 6.64 23.53
CA GLY A 110 5.89 8.07 23.43
C GLY A 110 5.83 8.64 22.03
N GLY A 111 4.70 8.51 21.33
CA GLY A 111 4.49 9.26 20.10
C GLY A 111 3.12 8.99 19.50
N GLY A 112 2.13 9.82 19.81
CA GLY A 112 0.89 9.90 19.03
C GLY A 112 1.18 10.56 17.68
N GLY A 113 2.04 9.93 16.89
CA GLY A 113 2.47 10.35 15.56
C GLY A 113 2.41 9.16 14.62
N VAL A 114 2.31 9.46 13.32
CA VAL A 114 2.21 8.44 12.29
C VAL A 114 3.43 7.51 12.33
N ASP A 115 3.20 6.20 12.19
CA ASP A 115 4.25 5.20 12.04
C ASP A 115 5.03 5.46 10.73
N GLN A 116 6.17 6.15 10.84
CA GLN A 116 6.97 6.57 9.69
C GLN A 116 7.55 5.37 8.92
N ASP A 117 7.94 4.30 9.62
CA ASP A 117 8.42 3.07 8.96
C ASP A 117 7.32 2.47 8.08
N ARG A 118 6.07 2.59 8.53
CA ARG A 118 4.90 2.16 7.78
C ARG A 118 4.60 3.07 6.59
N VAL A 119 4.74 4.38 6.72
CA VAL A 119 4.64 5.32 5.59
C VAL A 119 5.71 5.03 4.54
N ASP A 120 6.94 4.78 4.97
CA ASP A 120 8.05 4.44 4.08
C ASP A 120 7.80 3.11 3.37
N ALA A 121 7.30 2.10 4.08
CA ALA A 121 6.94 0.81 3.48
C ALA A 121 5.80 0.94 2.46
N ALA A 122 4.76 1.72 2.77
CA ALA A 122 3.68 2.00 1.83
C ALA A 122 4.19 2.72 0.58
N SER A 123 5.10 3.68 0.76
CA SER A 123 5.70 4.43 -0.33
C SER A 123 6.55 3.53 -1.22
N ARG A 124 7.39 2.67 -0.63
CA ARG A 124 8.20 1.69 -1.40
C ARG A 124 7.31 0.75 -2.20
N LEU A 125 6.29 0.18 -1.59
CA LEU A 125 5.36 -0.74 -2.25
C LEU A 125 4.60 -0.04 -3.41
N ALA A 126 4.24 1.23 -3.25
CA ALA A 126 3.65 2.04 -4.33
C ALA A 126 4.62 2.30 -5.49
N GLN A 127 5.91 2.52 -5.21
CA GLN A 127 6.92 2.63 -6.27
C GLN A 127 7.18 1.31 -6.99
N GLU A 128 7.15 0.19 -6.26
CA GLU A 128 7.23 -1.14 -6.87
C GLU A 128 6.04 -1.38 -7.80
N TYR A 129 4.82 -1.04 -7.36
CA TYR A 129 3.63 -1.09 -8.20
C TYR A 129 3.77 -0.22 -9.47
N ALA A 130 4.27 1.01 -9.33
CA ALA A 130 4.51 1.90 -10.47
C ALA A 130 5.51 1.29 -11.47
N SER A 131 6.55 0.64 -10.96
CA SER A 131 7.57 -0.04 -11.76
C SER A 131 6.99 -1.24 -12.52
N GLU A 132 6.15 -2.06 -11.88
CA GLU A 132 5.44 -3.18 -12.52
C GLU A 132 4.49 -2.69 -13.63
N LEU A 133 3.77 -1.58 -13.38
CA LEU A 133 2.92 -0.97 -14.40
C LEU A 133 3.73 -0.50 -15.60
N GLN A 134 4.88 0.15 -15.38
CA GLN A 134 5.75 0.57 -16.47
C GLN A 134 6.28 -0.63 -17.27
N GLN A 135 6.85 -1.64 -16.60
CA GLN A 135 7.37 -2.85 -17.24
C GLN A 135 6.30 -3.55 -18.09
N ARG A 136 5.06 -3.59 -17.59
CA ARG A 136 3.93 -4.11 -18.35
C ARG A 136 3.65 -3.30 -19.62
N LEU A 137 3.64 -1.97 -19.53
CA LEU A 137 3.43 -1.10 -20.69
C LEU A 137 4.56 -1.21 -21.71
N GLU A 138 5.80 -1.36 -21.25
CA GLU A 138 6.99 -1.59 -22.10
C GLU A 138 6.91 -2.93 -22.81
N SER A 139 6.61 -4.02 -22.09
CA SER A 139 6.49 -5.37 -22.68
C SER A 139 5.36 -5.48 -23.73
N GLN A 140 4.33 -4.64 -23.63
CA GLN A 140 3.25 -4.56 -24.60
C GLN A 140 3.49 -3.52 -25.71
N GLY A 141 4.63 -2.82 -25.71
CA GLY A 141 4.95 -1.77 -26.68
C GLY A 141 4.05 -0.53 -26.57
N LYS A 142 3.35 -0.35 -25.45
CA LYS A 142 2.45 0.78 -25.19
C LYS A 142 3.15 1.98 -24.58
N TRP A 143 4.33 1.78 -23.97
CA TRP A 143 5.03 2.81 -23.20
C TRP A 143 5.25 4.12 -23.96
N ALA A 144 5.72 4.06 -25.21
CA ALA A 144 5.96 5.25 -26.03
C ALA A 144 4.69 6.10 -26.21
N LYS A 145 3.54 5.46 -26.46
CA LYS A 145 2.25 6.14 -26.62
C LYS A 145 1.78 6.78 -25.31
N VAL A 146 2.00 6.10 -24.19
CA VAL A 146 1.63 6.60 -22.86
C VAL A 146 2.47 7.84 -22.51
N ARG A 147 3.78 7.80 -22.78
CA ARG A 147 4.66 8.96 -22.60
C ARG A 147 4.27 10.14 -23.47
N GLU A 148 3.98 9.91 -24.75
CA GLU A 148 3.53 10.95 -25.67
C GLU A 148 2.22 11.61 -25.19
N ALA A 149 1.28 10.82 -24.66
CA ALA A 149 0.04 11.33 -24.09
C ALA A 149 0.23 12.11 -22.78
N ALA A 150 1.33 11.88 -22.05
CA ALA A 150 1.67 12.60 -20.82
C ALA A 150 2.49 13.87 -21.08
N GLY A 151 3.30 13.90 -22.15
CA GLY A 151 4.16 15.03 -22.51
C GLY A 151 3.52 16.09 -23.40
N ASN A 152 2.40 15.78 -24.06
CA ASN A 152 1.56 16.73 -24.82
C ASN A 152 0.41 17.24 -23.95
#